data_AF-A0A970DSG9-F1
#
_entry.id   AF-A0A970DSG9-F1
#
_cell.length_a   1.000
_cell.length_b   1.000
_cell.length_c   1.000
_cell.angle_alpha   90.00
_cell.angle_beta   90.00
_cell.angle_gamma   90.00
#
_symmetry.space_group_name_H-M   'P 1'
#
loop_
_entity.id
_entity.type
_entity.pdbx_description
1 polymer ?
#
loop_
_entity_poly.entity_id
_entity_poly.type
_entity_poly.pdbx_seq_one_letter_code
_entity_poly.pdbx_strand_id
1 'polypeptide(L)'
;MYAVIKTGGKQYRVQEGDYLNVEKLNAEVNSTVELTDVLAVSKADGELVVGKPVVEGAKVVAKVVAQDKAKKIIVFKYKPKKDY
;
A
#
# COMPACT_ATOMS: atom_id res chain seq x y z
N MET A 1 14.86 -1.59 -10.20
CA MET A 1 13.64 -2.38 -10.39
C MET A 1 12.57 -1.83 -9.48
N TYR A 2 11.35 -1.61 -9.95
CA TYR A 2 10.24 -1.19 -9.09
C TYR A 2 8.95 -1.88 -9.50
N ALA A 3 8.03 -2.04 -8.56
CA ALA A 3 6.69 -2.55 -8.81
C ALA A 3 5.65 -1.50 -8.44
N VAL A 4 4.50 -1.53 -9.10
CA VAL A 4 3.30 -0.78 -8.70
C VAL A 4 2.31 -1.79 -8.15
N ILE A 5 2.04 -1.71 -6.86
CA ILE A 5 1.12 -2.59 -6.14
C ILE A 5 -0.17 -1.88 -5.81
N LYS A 6 -1.27 -2.63 -5.73
CA LYS A 6 -2.53 -2.16 -5.18
C LYS A 6 -2.76 -2.79 -3.81
N THR A 7 -2.97 -1.96 -2.80
CA THR A 7 -3.34 -2.44 -1.46
C THR A 7 -4.16 -1.36 -0.75
N GLY A 8 -5.12 -1.78 0.09
CA GLY A 8 -5.98 -0.86 0.83
C GLY A 8 -6.82 0.09 -0.04
N GLY A 9 -7.06 -0.26 -1.31
CA GLY A 9 -7.76 0.60 -2.27
C GLY A 9 -6.91 1.68 -2.92
N LYS A 10 -5.60 1.73 -2.63
CA LYS A 10 -4.65 2.70 -3.21
C LYS A 10 -3.55 1.98 -4.00
N GLN A 11 -2.85 2.75 -4.82
CA GLN A 11 -1.71 2.27 -5.60
C GLN A 11 -0.43 2.86 -5.04
N TYR A 12 0.61 2.03 -4.93
CA TYR A 12 1.91 2.44 -4.41
C TYR A 12 3.02 1.94 -5.32
N ARG A 13 4.02 2.78 -5.55
CA ARG A 13 5.27 2.37 -6.21
C ARG A 13 6.25 1.93 -5.13
N VAL A 14 6.77 0.72 -5.27
CA VAL A 14 7.66 0.09 -4.28
C VAL A 14 8.93 -0.43 -4.95
N GLN A 15 10.03 -0.35 -4.21
CA GLN A 15 11.32 -0.97 -4.54
C GLN A 15 11.77 -1.88 -3.40
N GLU A 16 12.76 -2.74 -3.67
CA GLU A 16 13.35 -3.57 -2.63
C GLU A 16 14.00 -2.69 -1.55
N GLY A 17 13.64 -2.92 -0.28
CA GLY A 17 14.13 -2.16 0.85
C GLY A 17 13.28 -0.94 1.24
N ASP A 18 12.24 -0.61 0.49
CA ASP A 18 11.34 0.50 0.84
C ASP A 18 10.46 0.17 2.05
N TYR A 19 10.23 1.19 2.88
CA TYR A 19 9.25 1.16 3.96
C TYR A 19 8.00 1.94 3.54
N LEU A 20 6.83 1.31 3.63
CA LEU A 20 5.56 1.89 3.24
C LEU A 20 4.50 1.70 4.33
N ASN A 21 3.80 2.79 4.64
CA ASN A 21 2.62 2.74 5.48
C ASN A 21 1.38 2.50 4.60
N VAL A 22 0.69 1.40 4.86
CA VAL A 22 -0.52 0.99 4.14
C VAL A 22 -1.71 0.92 5.11
N GLU A 23 -2.90 0.79 4.56
CA GLU A 23 -4.11 0.49 5.33
C GLU A 23 -3.94 -0.78 6.18
N LYS A 24 -4.76 -0.91 7.23
CA LYS A 24 -4.67 -2.03 8.18
C LYS A 24 -4.82 -3.38 7.45
N LEU A 25 -3.81 -4.24 7.58
CA LEU A 25 -3.82 -5.62 7.12
C LEU A 25 -4.07 -6.57 8.30
N ASN A 26 -4.82 -7.65 8.08
CA ASN A 26 -5.02 -8.72 9.06
C ASN A 26 -3.83 -9.69 9.07
N ALA A 27 -2.68 -9.18 9.49
CA ALA A 27 -1.42 -9.90 9.58
C ALA A 27 -0.77 -9.59 10.95
N GLU A 28 0.15 -10.42 11.42
CA GLU A 28 0.85 -10.16 12.68
C GLU A 28 2.12 -9.34 12.45
N VAL A 29 2.60 -8.61 13.46
CA VAL A 29 3.90 -7.95 13.37
C VAL A 29 4.98 -9.02 13.20
N ASN A 30 5.93 -8.77 12.30
CA ASN A 30 6.95 -9.70 11.80
C ASN A 30 6.45 -10.79 10.84
N SER A 31 5.16 -10.89 10.55
CA SER A 31 4.69 -11.83 9.55
C SER A 31 5.04 -11.36 8.14
N THR A 32 5.16 -12.32 7.22
CA THR A 32 5.33 -12.05 5.80
C THR A 32 3.97 -11.96 5.14
N VAL A 33 3.77 -10.97 4.27
CA VAL A 33 2.56 -10.77 3.49
C VAL A 33 2.93 -10.78 2.01
N GLU A 34 2.23 -11.60 1.24
CA GLU A 34 2.35 -11.62 -0.21
C GLU A 34 1.27 -10.72 -0.82
N LEU A 35 1.69 -9.74 -1.60
CA LEU A 35 0.82 -8.85 -2.36
C LEU A 35 0.78 -9.33 -3.82
N THR A 36 -0.33 -9.92 -4.20
CA THR A 36 -0.57 -10.49 -5.54
C THR A 36 -1.09 -9.46 -6.54
N ASP A 37 -1.66 -8.36 -6.06
CA ASP A 37 -2.21 -7.30 -6.91
C ASP A 37 -1.11 -6.37 -7.41
N VAL A 38 -0.29 -6.88 -8.33
CA VAL A 38 0.78 -6.12 -8.99
C VAL A 38 0.26 -5.59 -10.33
N LEU A 39 0.21 -4.26 -10.46
CA LEU A 39 -0.28 -3.56 -11.65
C LEU A 39 0.81 -3.39 -12.71
N ALA A 40 2.05 -3.15 -12.30
CA ALA A 40 3.18 -2.98 -13.20
C ALA A 40 4.50 -3.39 -12.54
N VAL A 41 5.45 -3.85 -13.34
CA VAL A 41 6.83 -4.16 -12.90
C VAL A 41 7.81 -3.57 -13.90
N SER A 42 8.75 -2.76 -13.41
CA SER A 42 9.87 -2.22 -14.18
C SER A 42 11.12 -3.05 -13.93
N LYS A 43 11.63 -3.71 -14.97
CA LYS A 43 12.86 -4.52 -14.95
C LYS A 43 14.12 -3.64 -14.99
N ALA A 44 15.27 -4.25 -14.70
CA ALA A 44 16.58 -3.56 -14.65
C ALA A 44 16.97 -2.91 -15.99
N ASP A 45 16.52 -3.46 -17.12
CA ASP A 45 16.86 -2.99 -18.46
C ASP A 45 15.98 -1.82 -18.95
N GLY A 46 15.13 -1.28 -18.09
CA GLY A 46 14.21 -0.18 -18.41
C GLY A 46 12.87 -0.62 -19.03
N GLU A 47 12.71 -1.91 -19.32
CA GLU A 47 11.44 -2.48 -19.80
C GLU A 47 10.37 -2.43 -18.69
N LEU A 48 9.22 -1.82 -19.00
CA LEU A 48 8.06 -1.74 -18.12
C LEU A 48 7.00 -2.75 -18.57
N VAL A 49 6.75 -3.77 -17.75
CA VAL A 49 5.65 -4.71 -17.94
C VAL A 49 4.42 -4.14 -17.24
N VAL A 50 3.39 -3.79 -18.00
CA VAL A 50 2.12 -3.26 -17.50
C VAL A 50 1.05 -4.34 -17.61
N GLY A 51 0.39 -4.65 -16.49
CA GLY A 51 -0.70 -5.60 -16.43
C GLY A 51 -2.01 -5.04 -17.01
N LYS A 52 -2.86 -5.94 -17.52
CA LYS A 52 -4.22 -5.63 -17.96
C LYS A 52 -5.17 -6.70 -17.41
N PRO A 53 -5.67 -6.63 -16.15
CA PRO A 53 -5.56 -5.56 -15.15
C PRO A 53 -4.40 -5.73 -14.14
N VAL A 54 -3.81 -6.92 -14.03
CA VAL A 54 -2.65 -7.24 -13.19
C VAL A 54 -1.60 -7.96 -14.02
N VAL A 55 -0.36 -7.97 -13.56
CA VAL A 55 0.72 -8.76 -14.17
C VAL A 55 0.64 -10.18 -13.61
N GLU A 56 0.23 -11.14 -14.44
CA GLU A 56 0.11 -12.54 -14.00
C GLU A 56 1.46 -13.09 -13.53
N GLY A 57 1.45 -13.76 -12.36
CA GLY A 57 2.64 -14.36 -11.75
C GLY A 57 3.58 -13.39 -11.03
N ALA A 58 3.31 -12.08 -11.08
CA ALA A 58 4.05 -11.11 -10.29
C ALA A 58 3.54 -11.10 -8.84
N LYS A 59 4.47 -11.19 -7.88
CA LYS A 59 4.16 -11.04 -6.45
C LYS A 59 5.19 -10.15 -5.78
N VAL A 60 4.73 -9.32 -4.85
CA VAL A 60 5.60 -8.54 -3.96
C VAL A 60 5.50 -9.11 -2.57
N VAL A 61 6.65 -9.54 -2.02
CA VAL A 61 6.74 -10.08 -0.66
C VAL A 61 7.18 -8.95 0.26
N ALA A 62 6.38 -8.66 1.27
CA ALA A 62 6.67 -7.63 2.27
C ALA A 62 6.61 -8.22 3.68
N LYS A 63 7.33 -7.59 4.62
CA LYS A 63 7.28 -7.94 6.05
C LYS A 63 6.54 -6.84 6.81
N VAL A 64 5.63 -7.23 7.69
CA VAL A 64 4.96 -6.29 8.60
C VAL A 64 5.95 -5.86 9.68
N VAL A 65 6.42 -4.62 9.61
CA VAL A 65 7.39 -4.08 10.58
C VAL A 65 6.71 -3.58 11.85
N ALA A 66 5.56 -2.93 11.72
CA ALA A 66 4.80 -2.37 12.83
C ALA A 66 3.32 -2.27 12.48
N GLN A 67 2.48 -2.16 13.51
CA GLN A 67 1.08 -1.79 13.39
C GLN A 67 0.76 -0.68 14.38
N ASP A 68 0.35 0.46 13.86
CA ASP A 68 0.06 1.65 14.64
C ASP A 68 -1.17 2.39 14.12
N LYS A 69 -1.56 3.43 14.86
CA LYS A 69 -2.59 4.37 14.43
C LYS A 69 -1.91 5.65 14.00
N ALA A 70 -2.32 6.17 12.85
CA ALA A 70 -1.91 7.50 12.42
C ALA A 70 -2.29 8.56 13.47
N LYS A 71 -1.61 9.70 13.42
CA LYS A 71 -1.85 10.83 14.32
C LYS A 71 -3.33 11.19 14.35
N LYS A 72 -3.88 11.38 15.56
CA LYS A 72 -5.28 11.77 15.75
C LYS A 72 -5.58 13.06 14.99
N ILE A 73 -6.55 13.02 14.08
CA ILE A 73 -7.08 14.19 13.39
C ILE A 73 -8.28 14.69 14.19
N ILE A 74 -8.24 15.95 14.64
CA ILE A 74 -9.35 16.58 15.36
C ILE A 74 -10.32 17.16 14.34
N VAL A 75 -11.53 16.60 14.26
CA VAL A 75 -12.61 17.11 13.40
C VAL A 75 -13.57 17.93 14.28
N PHE A 76 -13.42 19.25 14.25
CA PHE A 76 -14.31 20.17 14.96
C PHE A 76 -15.39 20.70 14.01
N LYS A 77 -16.65 20.64 14.45
CA LYS A 77 -17.81 21.19 13.73
C LYS A 77 -18.54 22.15 14.66
N TYR A 78 -18.87 23.34 14.15
CA TYR A 78 -19.59 24.37 14.88
C TYR A 78 -20.64 25.02 13.97
N LYS A 79 -21.90 25.03 14.41
CA LYS A 79 -22.95 25.85 13.81
C LYS A 79 -23.48 26.86 14.83
N PRO A 80 -23.36 28.16 14.57
CA PRO A 80 -23.88 29.16 15.49
C PRO A 80 -25.41 29.12 15.51
N LYS A 81 -25.99 29.28 16.72
CA LYS A 81 -27.45 29.38 16.95
C LYS A 81 -28.26 28.15 16.50
N LYS A 82 -27.62 26.99 16.37
CA LYS A 82 -28.25 25.69 16.14
C LYS A 82 -27.63 24.66 17.07
N ASP A 83 -28.42 23.68 17.51
CA ASP A 83 -27.89 22.48 18.12
C ASP A 83 -27.23 21.62 17.01
N TYR A 84 -25.93 21.84 16.80
CA TYR A 84 -25.01 21.15 15.87
C TYR A 84 -24.99 21.52 14.38
#